data_AF-A0A0F7SP25-F1
#
_entry.id   AF-A0A0F7SP25-F1
#
_cell.length_a   1.000
_cell.length_b   1.000
_cell.length_c   1.000
_cell.angle_alpha   90.00
_cell.angle_beta   90.00
_cell.angle_gamma   90.00
#
_symmetry.space_group_name_H-M   'P 1'
#
loop_
_entity.id
_entity.type
_entity.pdbx_description
1 polymer ?
#
loop_
_entity_poly.entity_id
_entity_poly.type
_entity_poly.pdbx_seq_one_letter_code
_entity_poly.pdbx_strand_id
1 'polypeptide(L)'
;MLFPTTAATLLPLTLLLASTVVEASSHNDRRRISHRRRIPSALEVYNSDAEKINAPTQSVERRKRSSCSVSTDDSSSVYASASASASASAHGSSSSATAASSSASVSAPSSSVVKNSSTAAAASTTSAVAVQAAVQSATATSSSAAASASATSTSSWKLDLEASGSTFLDSWTFWDYTDPTHGTVTYVDQATATSGNLTSVNAAGNVILNVDQTEVVTGGRKSIRLHSTYIFNGGLIIADIAHLPTGCGTWPAFWSNGPNWPAGGEIDIMEGTHSVSYNQVSVHTAPGCTIPADFGATAVLATGDFTSTDCSAANTGNQGCGEVASSSTNSFGSGFNSQGGGVYAMKWDDSGISVHYFARSQVPSDITNGSPEPSAWGTPMANFPSTTCNTSTFFKDHFAIFDTTFCGDWAAGNWATAGTAGGSESCATKTGYSTCADYVLNQGSAFSEAYWEVASIKYYQPA
;
A
#
# COMPACT_ATOMS: atom_id res chain seq x y z
N MET A 1 -37.05 17.20 -46.95
CA MET A 1 -38.15 17.28 -47.94
C MET A 1 -37.76 16.35 -49.09
N LEU A 2 -38.53 15.34 -49.51
CA LEU A 2 -39.87 14.85 -49.12
C LEU A 2 -39.93 13.32 -49.26
N PHE A 3 -40.82 12.64 -48.53
CA PHE A 3 -41.23 11.24 -48.80
C PHE A 3 -42.33 11.19 -49.88
N PRO A 4 -42.51 10.05 -50.59
CA PRO A 4 -43.54 9.03 -50.25
C PRO A 4 -42.91 7.61 -50.09
N THR A 5 -43.40 6.57 -49.37
CA THR A 5 -44.73 6.00 -49.02
C THR A 5 -45.49 5.36 -50.19
N THR A 6 -46.02 4.13 -50.18
CA THR A 6 -46.03 2.99 -49.21
C THR A 6 -46.59 1.72 -49.90
N ALA A 7 -46.60 0.58 -49.18
CA ALA A 7 -47.35 -0.68 -49.41
C ALA A 7 -46.75 -1.73 -50.39
N ALA A 8 -47.10 -3.03 -50.34
CA ALA A 8 -47.26 -4.03 -49.25
C ALA A 8 -48.12 -5.22 -49.73
N THR A 9 -47.64 -6.46 -49.57
CA THR A 9 -48.46 -7.69 -49.64
C THR A 9 -47.78 -8.86 -48.92
N LEU A 10 -48.56 -9.82 -48.40
CA LEU A 10 -48.08 -10.99 -47.64
C LEU A 10 -48.21 -12.30 -48.44
N LEU A 11 -47.48 -13.35 -48.04
CA LEU A 11 -47.81 -14.79 -48.13
C LEU A 11 -46.77 -15.59 -47.26
N PRO A 12 -46.99 -16.88 -46.89
CA PRO A 12 -47.33 -17.15 -45.50
C PRO A 12 -46.37 -18.08 -44.73
N LEU A 13 -46.65 -18.19 -43.43
CA LEU A 13 -46.06 -19.13 -42.47
C LEU A 13 -46.52 -20.59 -42.74
N THR A 14 -45.59 -21.55 -42.66
CA THR A 14 -45.90 -22.97 -42.50
C THR A 14 -45.06 -23.57 -41.38
N LEU A 15 -45.69 -24.29 -40.45
CA LEU A 15 -45.08 -24.85 -39.25
C LEU A 15 -45.06 -26.38 -39.32
N LEU A 16 -43.91 -27.01 -39.06
CA LEU A 16 -43.85 -28.44 -38.72
C LEU A 16 -43.02 -28.64 -37.45
N LEU A 17 -43.62 -29.31 -36.46
CA LEU A 17 -42.91 -29.91 -35.33
C LEU A 17 -42.61 -31.38 -35.63
N ALA A 18 -41.48 -31.88 -35.13
CA ALA A 18 -41.22 -33.31 -35.00
C ALA A 18 -40.49 -33.54 -33.67
N SER A 19 -41.20 -34.13 -32.69
CA SER A 19 -40.62 -34.51 -31.40
C SER A 19 -40.03 -35.91 -31.48
N THR A 20 -38.88 -36.14 -30.85
CA THR A 20 -38.36 -37.48 -30.56
C THR A 20 -38.23 -37.67 -29.05
N VAL A 21 -38.71 -38.82 -28.55
CA VAL A 21 -38.81 -39.13 -27.12
C VAL A 21 -37.57 -39.90 -26.66
N VAL A 22 -37.20 -39.71 -25.39
CA VAL A 22 -36.10 -40.41 -24.73
C VAL A 22 -36.52 -41.83 -24.35
N GLU A 23 -35.67 -42.81 -24.63
CA GLU A 23 -35.72 -44.14 -24.02
C GLU A 23 -34.43 -44.39 -23.23
N ALA A 24 -34.53 -45.07 -22.08
CA ALA A 24 -33.47 -45.14 -21.09
C ALA A 24 -32.94 -46.57 -20.92
N SER A 25 -31.62 -46.71 -20.73
CA SER A 25 -30.99 -47.94 -20.26
C SER A 25 -29.96 -47.59 -19.19
N SER A 26 -29.96 -48.33 -18.08
CA SER A 26 -29.11 -48.06 -16.93
C SER A 26 -27.84 -48.92 -16.94
N HIS A 27 -26.70 -48.29 -16.65
CA HIS A 27 -25.51 -48.94 -16.09
C HIS A 27 -24.91 -47.99 -15.05
N ASN A 28 -24.24 -48.56 -14.04
CA ASN A 28 -23.97 -47.88 -12.77
C ASN A 28 -22.47 -47.58 -12.54
N ASP A 29 -22.24 -46.70 -11.57
CA ASP A 29 -21.03 -46.50 -10.76
C ASP A 29 -20.00 -45.43 -11.19
N ARG A 30 -19.41 -44.80 -10.17
CA ARG A 30 -18.20 -43.92 -10.14
C ARG A 30 -18.25 -42.56 -10.84
N ARG A 31 -19.18 -41.69 -10.42
CA ARG A 31 -18.93 -40.23 -10.49
C ARG A 31 -17.79 -39.83 -9.53
N ARG A 32 -16.62 -39.49 -10.07
CA ARG A 32 -15.56 -38.80 -9.31
C ARG A 32 -15.94 -37.31 -9.19
N ILE A 33 -16.58 -36.92 -8.08
CA ILE A 33 -17.01 -35.53 -7.86
C ILE A 33 -15.76 -34.66 -7.58
N SER A 34 -15.24 -34.02 -8.61
CA SER A 34 -14.29 -32.91 -8.44
C SER A 34 -15.07 -31.63 -8.15
N HIS A 35 -15.21 -31.27 -6.87
CA HIS A 35 -15.63 -29.93 -6.48
C HIS A 35 -14.53 -28.92 -6.82
N ARG A 36 -14.43 -28.49 -8.08
CA ARG A 36 -13.88 -27.17 -8.39
C ARG A 36 -14.82 -26.16 -7.74
N ARG A 37 -14.41 -25.55 -6.62
CA ARG A 37 -15.05 -24.33 -6.12
C ARG A 37 -14.98 -23.30 -7.25
N ARG A 38 -16.12 -22.68 -7.59
CA ARG A 38 -16.12 -21.50 -8.44
C ARG A 38 -15.47 -20.37 -7.63
N ILE A 39 -14.31 -19.89 -8.07
CA ILE A 39 -13.75 -18.62 -7.60
C ILE A 39 -14.71 -17.53 -8.09
N PRO A 40 -15.15 -16.58 -7.24
CA PRO A 40 -15.96 -15.46 -7.66
C PRO A 40 -15.16 -14.56 -8.61
N SER A 41 -15.83 -13.87 -9.53
CA SER A 41 -15.16 -12.81 -10.29
C SER A 41 -14.84 -11.62 -9.38
N ALA A 42 -13.81 -10.83 -9.73
CA ALA A 42 -13.48 -9.63 -8.98
C ALA A 42 -14.67 -8.67 -8.84
N LEU A 43 -15.50 -8.55 -9.88
CA LEU A 43 -16.71 -7.72 -9.85
C LEU A 43 -17.78 -8.25 -8.88
N GLU A 44 -17.91 -9.57 -8.69
CA GLU A 44 -18.78 -10.16 -7.67
C GLU A 44 -18.26 -9.89 -6.25
N VAL A 45 -16.94 -9.88 -6.05
CA VAL A 45 -16.30 -9.51 -4.76
C VAL A 45 -16.48 -8.01 -4.48
N TYR A 46 -16.01 -7.16 -5.39
CA TYR A 46 -16.07 -5.69 -5.39
C TYR A 46 -17.48 -5.18 -5.02
N ASN A 47 -18.51 -5.63 -5.75
CA ASN A 47 -19.88 -5.21 -5.48
C ASN A 47 -20.35 -5.64 -4.09
N SER A 48 -19.95 -6.83 -3.62
CA SER A 48 -20.39 -7.34 -2.32
C SER A 48 -19.85 -6.55 -1.13
N ASP A 49 -18.74 -5.82 -1.28
CA ASP A 49 -18.19 -4.96 -0.23
C ASP A 49 -18.63 -3.49 -0.42
N ALA A 50 -18.76 -3.01 -1.66
CA ALA A 50 -19.39 -1.71 -1.97
C ALA A 50 -20.86 -1.61 -1.53
N GLU A 51 -21.66 -2.67 -1.71
CA GLU A 51 -23.06 -2.71 -1.25
C GLU A 51 -23.18 -2.64 0.28
N LYS A 52 -22.22 -3.19 1.03
CA LYS A 52 -22.22 -3.14 2.51
C LYS A 52 -21.92 -1.74 3.04
N ILE A 53 -21.01 -1.02 2.40
CA ILE A 53 -20.65 0.36 2.77
C ILE A 53 -21.81 1.32 2.48
N ASN A 54 -22.55 1.08 1.39
CA ASN A 54 -23.74 1.86 1.04
C ASN A 54 -25.03 1.38 1.73
N ALA A 55 -24.98 0.32 2.55
CA ALA A 55 -26.15 -0.15 3.28
C ALA A 55 -26.52 0.84 4.40
N PRO A 56 -27.77 1.33 4.49
CA PRO A 56 -28.17 2.24 5.55
C PRO A 56 -28.02 1.55 6.91
N THR A 57 -27.24 2.18 7.80
CA THR A 57 -26.85 1.60 9.09
C THR A 57 -28.08 1.23 9.91
N GLN A 58 -28.26 -0.08 10.17
CA GLN A 58 -29.29 -0.53 11.10
C GLN A 58 -29.00 0.07 12.46
N SER A 59 -29.93 0.89 12.97
CA SER A 59 -29.74 1.68 14.17
C SER A 59 -29.52 0.77 15.37
N VAL A 60 -28.28 0.70 15.87
CA VAL A 60 -27.96 0.04 17.14
C VAL A 60 -28.73 0.77 18.25
N GLU A 61 -29.80 0.14 18.75
CA GLU A 61 -30.58 0.69 19.84
C GLU A 61 -29.70 0.86 21.09
N ARG A 62 -29.25 2.09 21.33
CA ARG A 62 -28.70 2.50 22.62
C ARG A 62 -29.79 2.37 23.68
N ARG A 63 -29.89 1.18 24.30
CA ARG A 63 -30.81 0.89 25.41
C ARG A 63 -30.61 1.94 26.51
N LYS A 64 -31.52 2.91 26.58
CA LYS A 64 -31.62 3.85 27.70
C LYS A 64 -31.80 3.03 28.98
N ARG A 65 -30.79 3.01 29.86
CA ARG A 65 -31.02 2.60 31.24
C ARG A 65 -31.93 3.66 31.87
N SER A 66 -33.09 3.23 32.36
CA SER A 66 -34.07 4.14 32.96
C SER A 66 -33.51 4.81 34.20
N SER A 67 -33.90 6.06 34.41
CA SER A 67 -33.84 6.69 35.73
C SER A 67 -34.72 5.90 36.71
N CYS A 68 -34.17 5.58 37.88
CA CYS A 68 -34.95 5.23 39.06
C CYS A 68 -34.59 6.21 40.18
N SER A 69 -35.51 7.11 40.50
CA SER A 69 -35.47 7.92 41.72
C SER A 69 -35.78 7.06 42.94
N VAL A 70 -35.01 7.21 44.02
CA VAL A 70 -35.35 6.68 45.35
C VAL A 70 -35.38 7.86 46.32
N SER A 71 -36.39 7.87 47.19
CA SER A 71 -36.68 8.99 48.10
C SER A 71 -35.67 9.12 49.24
N THR A 72 -35.65 10.31 49.84
CA THR A 72 -35.07 10.58 51.16
C THR A 72 -35.82 9.81 52.26
N ASP A 73 -35.08 9.33 53.26
CA ASP A 73 -35.55 9.34 54.66
C ASP A 73 -34.35 9.39 55.63
N ASP A 74 -34.59 9.82 56.86
CA ASP A 74 -33.59 10.20 57.87
C ASP A 74 -33.49 9.20 59.05
N SER A 75 -32.29 8.99 59.60
CA SER A 75 -32.05 8.50 60.98
C SER A 75 -30.56 8.49 61.36
N SER A 76 -30.28 8.59 62.67
CA SER A 76 -28.98 9.01 63.23
C SER A 76 -28.33 8.02 64.22
N SER A 77 -27.18 8.42 64.79
CA SER A 77 -26.38 7.80 65.89
C SER A 77 -25.41 6.66 65.51
N VAL A 78 -24.26 6.39 66.15
CA VAL A 78 -23.20 7.10 66.95
C VAL A 78 -22.58 6.04 67.90
N TYR A 79 -21.26 5.80 67.81
CA TYR A 79 -20.28 5.24 68.79
C TYR A 79 -18.99 4.96 67.96
N ALA A 80 -17.75 5.41 68.23
CA ALA A 80 -16.89 5.42 69.43
C ALA A 80 -16.49 4.00 69.92
N SER A 81 -15.21 3.66 70.19
CA SER A 81 -13.92 4.41 70.10
C SER A 81 -12.69 3.49 70.34
N ALA A 82 -11.47 4.01 70.05
CA ALA A 82 -10.15 3.59 70.61
C ALA A 82 -9.54 2.20 70.22
N SER A 83 -8.20 1.96 70.22
CA SER A 83 -7.01 2.85 70.26
C SER A 83 -5.66 2.12 70.06
N ALA A 84 -4.66 2.80 69.45
CA ALA A 84 -3.19 2.67 69.61
C ALA A 84 -2.49 1.37 69.10
N SER A 85 -1.17 1.31 68.80
CA SER A 85 -0.04 2.21 69.14
C SER A 85 1.07 2.30 68.07
N ALA A 86 1.64 3.51 67.88
CA ALA A 86 3.07 3.93 67.74
C ALA A 86 4.13 3.10 66.94
N SER A 87 5.24 3.63 66.39
CA SER A 87 5.96 4.93 66.50
C SER A 87 6.74 5.19 65.16
N ALA A 88 6.82 6.40 64.56
CA ALA A 88 7.70 7.56 64.86
C ALA A 88 9.22 7.33 64.64
N SER A 89 10.07 8.19 64.05
CA SER A 89 10.00 9.44 63.20
C SER A 89 11.41 9.61 62.52
N ALA A 90 11.96 10.71 61.95
CA ALA A 90 11.64 12.16 61.82
C ALA A 90 12.49 12.87 60.71
N HIS A 91 12.18 14.15 60.43
CA HIS A 91 13.00 15.23 59.78
C HIS A 91 13.25 15.18 58.25
N GLY A 92 13.30 16.31 57.52
CA GLY A 92 13.07 17.72 57.91
C GLY A 92 13.04 18.71 56.72
N SER A 93 12.47 19.91 56.93
CA SER A 93 12.21 20.98 55.92
C SER A 93 13.38 22.01 55.80
N SER A 94 13.39 23.14 55.07
CA SER A 94 12.36 23.96 54.37
C SER A 94 12.93 25.02 53.37
N SER A 95 12.05 25.55 52.50
CA SER A 95 11.87 26.99 52.12
C SER A 95 12.99 27.88 51.49
N SER A 96 12.81 28.18 50.19
CA SER A 96 12.73 29.52 49.52
C SER A 96 13.74 30.67 49.73
N ALA A 97 14.21 31.25 48.61
CA ALA A 97 14.62 32.67 48.43
C ALA A 97 14.41 33.13 46.96
N THR A 98 14.43 34.44 46.67
CA THR A 98 14.07 35.03 45.35
C THR A 98 15.00 36.17 44.89
N ALA A 99 14.91 36.53 43.59
CA ALA A 99 15.59 37.63 42.88
C ALA A 99 17.12 37.44 42.63
N ALA A 100 17.76 38.05 41.63
CA ALA A 100 17.38 39.23 40.83
C ALA A 100 17.76 39.15 39.33
N SER A 101 17.46 40.21 38.58
CA SER A 101 17.55 40.33 37.12
C SER A 101 18.80 41.10 36.62
N SER A 102 19.16 40.92 35.35
CA SER A 102 19.58 42.02 34.45
C SER A 102 19.66 41.55 32.99
N SER A 103 19.57 42.50 32.06
CA SER A 103 19.53 42.28 30.60
C SER A 103 20.35 43.35 29.87
N ALA A 104 20.90 43.02 28.70
CA ALA A 104 21.32 43.98 27.68
C ALA A 104 21.63 43.28 26.32
N SER A 105 21.52 44.06 25.24
CA SER A 105 22.03 43.75 23.88
C SER A 105 23.52 44.19 23.75
N VAL A 106 24.22 44.21 22.60
CA VAL A 106 24.01 45.02 21.38
C VAL A 106 24.84 44.46 20.19
N SER A 107 24.26 44.57 18.98
CA SER A 107 24.75 44.59 17.58
C SER A 107 26.20 44.30 17.15
N ALA A 108 26.32 43.87 15.88
CA ALA A 108 27.56 43.69 15.09
C ALA A 108 28.11 44.99 14.46
N PRO A 109 29.27 44.90 13.76
CA PRO A 109 29.53 45.70 12.56
C PRO A 109 29.92 44.85 11.32
N SER A 110 30.13 45.52 10.18
CA SER A 110 30.03 44.92 8.83
C SER A 110 31.36 44.75 8.08
N SER A 111 31.29 43.90 7.04
CA SER A 111 31.98 44.02 5.72
C SER A 111 33.51 43.98 5.62
N SER A 112 33.99 43.10 4.73
CA SER A 112 34.85 43.52 3.60
C SER A 112 34.77 42.49 2.47
N VAL A 113 35.08 42.91 1.23
CA VAL A 113 34.99 42.09 0.01
C VAL A 113 36.38 41.86 -0.56
N VAL A 114 36.74 40.61 -0.85
CA VAL A 114 37.87 40.27 -1.71
C VAL A 114 37.42 39.21 -2.72
N LYS A 115 37.40 39.56 -4.01
CA LYS A 115 37.39 38.58 -5.10
C LYS A 115 38.81 38.08 -5.28
N ASN A 116 39.00 36.79 -5.55
CA ASN A 116 40.16 36.37 -6.35
C ASN A 116 39.72 35.41 -7.45
N SER A 117 40.07 35.76 -8.68
CA SER A 117 39.81 34.95 -9.87
C SER A 117 41.16 34.56 -10.46
N SER A 118 41.37 33.28 -10.74
CA SER A 118 42.53 32.82 -11.50
C SER A 118 42.09 31.77 -12.52
N THR A 119 41.88 32.22 -13.75
CA THR A 119 41.77 31.37 -14.94
C THR A 119 43.15 30.88 -15.35
N ALA A 120 43.31 29.58 -15.61
CA ALA A 120 44.50 29.02 -16.25
C ALA A 120 44.09 27.96 -17.27
N ALA A 121 43.85 28.40 -18.52
CA ALA A 121 43.81 27.50 -19.65
C ALA A 121 45.22 27.34 -20.21
N ALA A 122 45.64 26.09 -20.46
CA ALA A 122 46.88 25.78 -21.16
C ALA A 122 46.56 24.72 -22.23
N ALA A 123 46.99 24.97 -23.46
CA ALA A 123 46.67 24.13 -24.61
C ALA A 123 47.81 23.18 -24.98
N SER A 124 47.43 22.03 -25.54
CA SER A 124 48.10 21.26 -26.59
C SER A 124 49.63 21.26 -26.68
N THR A 125 50.23 20.08 -26.55
CA THR A 125 51.44 19.74 -27.31
C THR A 125 51.34 18.34 -27.90
N THR A 126 51.50 18.23 -29.21
CA THR A 126 51.48 16.96 -29.96
C THR A 126 52.85 16.29 -29.97
N SER A 127 52.89 14.98 -29.75
CA SER A 127 54.04 14.12 -30.09
C SER A 127 53.57 12.84 -30.76
N ALA A 128 53.53 12.83 -32.08
CA ALA A 128 53.31 11.62 -32.85
C ALA A 128 54.64 10.86 -33.00
N VAL A 129 54.67 9.60 -32.58
CA VAL A 129 55.78 8.67 -32.85
C VAL A 129 55.22 7.49 -33.62
N ALA A 130 55.56 7.40 -34.90
CA ALA A 130 55.22 6.24 -35.72
C ALA A 130 56.12 5.06 -35.37
N VAL A 131 55.54 3.90 -35.09
CA VAL A 131 56.25 2.62 -34.99
C VAL A 131 55.66 1.69 -36.05
N GLN A 132 56.54 0.96 -36.75
CA GLN A 132 56.21 0.23 -37.97
C GLN A 132 55.40 -1.04 -37.71
N ALA A 133 54.57 -1.42 -38.68
CA ALA A 133 53.82 -2.67 -38.64
C ALA A 133 54.77 -3.88 -38.77
N ALA A 134 54.82 -4.71 -37.74
CA ALA A 134 55.42 -6.04 -37.79
C ALA A 134 54.34 -7.08 -38.10
N VAL A 135 54.27 -7.56 -39.34
CA VAL A 135 53.30 -8.60 -39.73
C VAL A 135 53.79 -9.95 -39.21
N GLN A 136 53.17 -10.46 -38.15
CA GLN A 136 53.38 -11.82 -37.67
C GLN A 136 52.11 -12.66 -37.90
N SER A 137 52.28 -13.76 -38.65
CA SER A 137 51.18 -14.66 -39.02
C SER A 137 50.74 -15.52 -37.83
N ALA A 138 49.81 -15.01 -37.02
CA ALA A 138 49.10 -15.84 -36.06
C ALA A 138 48.16 -16.80 -36.81
N THR A 139 48.42 -18.11 -36.72
CA THR A 139 47.52 -19.13 -37.26
C THR A 139 46.19 -19.11 -36.53
N ALA A 140 45.10 -18.85 -37.25
CA ALA A 140 43.76 -18.79 -36.68
C ALA A 140 43.25 -20.19 -36.29
N THR A 141 43.50 -20.61 -35.05
CA THR A 141 42.83 -21.76 -34.45
C THR A 141 41.36 -21.40 -34.26
N SER A 142 40.49 -21.93 -35.11
CA SER A 142 39.05 -21.69 -35.05
C SER A 142 38.43 -22.42 -33.85
N SER A 143 38.57 -21.86 -32.66
CA SER A 143 37.74 -22.22 -31.51
C SER A 143 36.30 -21.87 -31.85
N SER A 144 35.51 -22.87 -32.26
CA SER A 144 34.06 -22.74 -32.33
C SER A 144 33.56 -22.35 -30.94
N ALA A 145 33.15 -21.09 -30.78
CA ALA A 145 32.42 -20.68 -29.59
C ALA A 145 31.17 -21.55 -29.52
N ALA A 146 31.18 -22.56 -28.65
CA ALA A 146 29.98 -23.32 -28.36
C ALA A 146 28.95 -22.29 -27.90
N ALA A 147 27.82 -22.21 -28.61
CA ALA A 147 26.73 -21.34 -28.20
C ALA A 147 26.37 -21.76 -26.79
N SER A 148 26.66 -20.89 -25.81
CA SER A 148 26.25 -21.08 -24.42
C SER A 148 24.74 -21.02 -24.43
N ALA A 149 24.11 -22.18 -24.57
CA ALA A 149 22.66 -22.31 -24.49
C ALA A 149 22.25 -21.65 -23.16
N SER A 150 21.50 -20.56 -23.24
CA SER A 150 20.95 -19.91 -22.06
C SER A 150 20.26 -20.99 -21.26
N ALA A 151 20.77 -21.27 -20.05
CA ALA A 151 20.13 -22.20 -19.14
C ALA A 151 18.69 -21.69 -18.99
N THR A 152 17.74 -22.43 -19.56
CA THR A 152 16.34 -22.03 -19.53
C THR A 152 15.96 -22.05 -18.07
N SER A 153 15.74 -20.87 -17.47
CA SER A 153 15.48 -20.78 -16.05
C SER A 153 14.16 -21.49 -15.77
N THR A 154 14.26 -22.73 -15.30
CA THR A 154 13.10 -23.53 -14.89
C THR A 154 12.64 -23.07 -13.51
N SER A 155 12.37 -21.76 -13.40
CA SER A 155 11.72 -21.16 -12.24
C SER A 155 10.48 -21.99 -11.90
N SER A 156 10.28 -22.21 -10.61
CA SER A 156 9.09 -22.85 -10.05
C SER A 156 7.82 -22.01 -10.24
N TRP A 157 7.96 -20.76 -10.70
CA TRP A 157 6.90 -19.79 -10.93
C TRP A 157 6.66 -19.57 -12.43
N LYS A 158 5.41 -19.32 -12.82
CA LYS A 158 4.98 -19.05 -14.21
C LYS A 158 4.15 -17.78 -14.23
N LEU A 159 4.46 -16.87 -15.15
CA LEU A 159 3.68 -15.64 -15.35
C LEU A 159 2.27 -16.02 -15.83
N ASP A 160 1.27 -15.57 -15.08
CA ASP A 160 -0.15 -15.81 -15.36
C ASP A 160 -0.84 -14.52 -15.87
N LEU A 161 -0.48 -13.36 -15.32
CA LEU A 161 -0.92 -12.05 -15.80
C LEU A 161 0.17 -10.98 -15.64
N GLU A 162 0.31 -10.10 -16.63
CA GLU A 162 1.05 -8.84 -16.54
C GLU A 162 0.13 -7.67 -16.87
N ALA A 163 0.10 -6.67 -15.99
CA ALA A 163 -0.48 -5.36 -16.24
C ALA A 163 0.66 -4.33 -16.35
N SER A 164 0.83 -3.74 -17.53
CA SER A 164 1.84 -2.71 -17.82
C SER A 164 1.40 -1.83 -19.00
N GLY A 165 2.00 -0.65 -19.12
CA GLY A 165 1.77 0.28 -20.24
C GLY A 165 0.32 0.70 -20.46
N SER A 166 -0.04 0.95 -21.73
CA SER A 166 -1.37 1.43 -22.13
C SER A 166 -2.51 0.45 -21.84
N THR A 167 -2.20 -0.83 -21.67
CA THR A 167 -3.16 -1.91 -21.35
C THR A 167 -3.24 -2.22 -19.86
N PHE A 168 -2.51 -1.48 -19.01
CA PHE A 168 -2.52 -1.69 -17.56
C PHE A 168 -3.94 -1.64 -16.99
N LEU A 169 -4.68 -0.56 -17.29
CA LEU A 169 -6.03 -0.29 -16.77
C LEU A 169 -7.08 -1.30 -17.26
N ASP A 170 -6.81 -2.08 -18.31
CA ASP A 170 -7.71 -3.14 -18.79
C ASP A 170 -7.89 -4.26 -17.74
N SER A 171 -6.98 -4.35 -16.75
CA SER A 171 -7.02 -5.29 -15.63
C SER A 171 -7.46 -4.67 -14.30
N TRP A 172 -8.10 -3.49 -14.30
CA TRP A 172 -8.56 -2.81 -13.06
C TRP A 172 -9.93 -2.16 -13.21
N THR A 173 -10.67 -2.08 -12.11
CA THR A 173 -11.89 -1.27 -11.96
C THR A 173 -11.64 -0.10 -11.02
N PHE A 174 -12.16 1.08 -11.38
CA PHE A 174 -12.11 2.27 -10.52
C PHE A 174 -13.18 2.16 -9.43
N TRP A 175 -12.77 2.40 -8.18
CA TRP A 175 -13.65 2.59 -7.04
C TRP A 175 -14.01 4.07 -6.93
N ASP A 176 -15.27 4.42 -7.16
CA ASP A 176 -15.81 5.79 -7.13
C ASP A 176 -16.73 6.06 -5.92
N TYR A 177 -16.76 5.14 -4.97
CA TYR A 177 -17.50 5.27 -3.71
C TYR A 177 -16.70 6.02 -2.63
N THR A 178 -17.39 6.37 -1.54
CA THR A 178 -16.80 6.87 -0.30
C THR A 178 -15.59 6.05 0.15
N ASP A 179 -14.58 6.72 0.68
CA ASP A 179 -13.38 6.09 1.22
C ASP A 179 -13.67 5.36 2.54
N PRO A 180 -13.40 4.06 2.67
CA PRO A 180 -13.67 3.29 3.89
C PRO A 180 -12.91 3.76 5.13
N THR A 181 -11.77 4.44 4.94
CA THR A 181 -10.92 4.99 6.02
C THR A 181 -11.14 6.49 6.25
N HIS A 182 -12.31 7.00 5.82
CA HIS A 182 -12.83 8.34 6.11
C HIS A 182 -11.94 9.52 5.64
N GLY A 183 -11.17 9.32 4.57
CA GLY A 183 -10.26 10.31 4.03
C GLY A 183 -10.89 11.62 3.54
N THR A 184 -10.10 12.68 3.51
CA THR A 184 -10.39 13.97 2.86
C THR A 184 -10.21 13.87 1.34
N VAL A 185 -10.74 12.79 0.77
CA VAL A 185 -10.57 12.35 -0.61
C VAL A 185 -11.91 12.29 -1.33
N THR A 186 -11.89 12.31 -2.64
CA THR A 186 -13.03 11.88 -3.47
C THR A 186 -12.46 11.01 -4.58
N TYR A 187 -12.62 9.69 -4.46
CA TYR A 187 -12.29 8.81 -5.57
C TYR A 187 -13.27 9.03 -6.72
N VAL A 188 -12.81 8.84 -7.95
CA VAL A 188 -13.58 9.17 -9.15
C VAL A 188 -13.55 8.05 -10.18
N ASP A 189 -14.59 7.98 -11.01
CA ASP A 189 -14.67 7.05 -12.12
C ASP A 189 -13.57 7.27 -13.18
N GLN A 190 -13.37 6.30 -14.07
CA GLN A 190 -12.34 6.34 -15.12
C GLN A 190 -12.47 7.53 -16.09
N ALA A 191 -13.68 7.98 -16.41
CA ALA A 191 -13.91 9.09 -17.31
C ALA A 191 -13.58 10.43 -16.65
N THR A 192 -13.93 10.57 -15.37
CA THR A 192 -13.57 11.71 -14.51
C THR A 192 -12.06 11.74 -14.23
N ALA A 193 -11.42 10.58 -14.02
CA ALA A 193 -9.97 10.48 -13.90
C ALA A 193 -9.26 10.89 -15.20
N THR A 194 -9.70 10.36 -16.34
CA THR A 194 -9.11 10.69 -17.65
C THR A 194 -9.28 12.17 -18.00
N SER A 195 -10.48 12.72 -17.83
CA SER A 195 -10.75 14.14 -18.11
C SER A 195 -10.10 15.11 -17.10
N GLY A 196 -9.78 14.64 -15.89
CA GLY A 196 -8.96 15.35 -14.90
C GLY A 196 -7.45 15.22 -15.10
N ASN A 197 -6.97 14.43 -16.07
CA ASN A 197 -5.56 14.03 -16.24
C ASN A 197 -4.98 13.28 -15.02
N LEU A 198 -5.85 12.60 -14.26
CA LEU A 198 -5.47 11.77 -13.12
C LEU A 198 -4.86 10.42 -13.53
N THR A 199 -5.08 9.99 -14.77
CA THR A 199 -4.37 8.85 -15.39
C THR A 199 -3.62 9.26 -16.65
N SER A 200 -2.42 8.73 -16.84
CA SER A 200 -1.71 8.78 -18.12
C SER A 200 -0.67 7.65 -18.24
N VAL A 201 -0.02 7.54 -19.40
CA VAL A 201 1.19 6.73 -19.58
C VAL A 201 2.32 7.66 -20.02
N ASN A 202 3.45 7.61 -19.34
CA ASN A 202 4.58 8.50 -19.59
C ASN A 202 5.46 8.02 -20.77
N ALA A 203 6.49 8.81 -21.12
CA ALA A 203 7.37 8.52 -22.24
C ALA A 203 8.26 7.26 -22.08
N ALA A 204 8.37 6.70 -20.87
CA ALA A 204 9.04 5.42 -20.62
C ALA A 204 8.09 4.21 -20.78
N GLY A 205 6.78 4.44 -20.93
CA GLY A 205 5.75 3.40 -20.93
C GLY A 205 5.18 3.09 -19.54
N ASN A 206 5.57 3.84 -18.50
CA ASN A 206 5.07 3.64 -17.15
C ASN A 206 3.73 4.37 -16.95
N VAL A 207 2.85 3.78 -16.14
CA VAL A 207 1.51 4.29 -15.84
C VAL A 207 1.60 5.30 -14.71
N ILE A 208 1.00 6.47 -14.90
CA ILE A 208 0.89 7.51 -13.87
C ILE A 208 -0.52 7.49 -13.29
N LEU A 209 -0.61 7.34 -11.97
CA LEU A 209 -1.84 7.54 -11.18
C LEU A 209 -1.65 8.77 -10.28
N ASN A 210 -2.23 9.90 -10.70
CA ASN A 210 -2.13 11.21 -10.08
C ASN A 210 -3.33 11.51 -9.16
N VAL A 211 -3.13 12.45 -8.24
CA VAL A 211 -4.19 13.16 -7.52
C VAL A 211 -4.45 14.54 -8.14
N ASP A 212 -5.60 15.14 -7.82
CA ASP A 212 -5.92 16.52 -8.22
C ASP A 212 -5.03 17.51 -7.45
N GLN A 213 -4.33 18.37 -8.19
CA GLN A 213 -3.40 19.39 -7.67
C GLN A 213 -4.00 20.82 -7.68
N THR A 214 -5.30 20.96 -7.91
CA THR A 214 -6.02 22.25 -7.84
C THR A 214 -5.85 22.85 -6.45
N GLU A 215 -5.32 24.08 -6.36
CA GLU A 215 -4.84 24.67 -5.10
C GLU A 215 -5.88 24.62 -3.97
N VAL A 216 -7.11 25.07 -4.24
CA VAL A 216 -8.23 25.03 -3.29
C VAL A 216 -9.39 24.21 -3.87
N VAL A 217 -9.94 23.29 -3.09
CA VAL A 217 -11.06 22.42 -3.45
C VAL A 217 -12.19 22.48 -2.40
N THR A 218 -13.44 22.43 -2.83
CA THR A 218 -14.64 22.59 -1.98
C THR A 218 -15.28 21.27 -1.57
N GLY A 219 -14.48 20.21 -1.48
CA GLY A 219 -14.85 18.82 -1.21
C GLY A 219 -13.58 17.99 -1.15
N GLY A 220 -13.67 16.67 -0.92
CA GLY A 220 -12.50 15.81 -0.85
C GLY A 220 -11.61 15.93 -2.10
N ARG A 221 -10.28 15.94 -1.91
CA ARG A 221 -9.33 16.08 -3.02
C ARG A 221 -9.48 14.88 -3.94
N LYS A 222 -9.61 15.11 -5.24
CA LYS A 222 -9.86 14.00 -6.17
C LYS A 222 -8.64 13.10 -6.27
N SER A 223 -8.89 11.80 -6.26
CA SER A 223 -7.88 10.76 -6.32
C SER A 223 -8.43 9.53 -7.06
N ILE A 224 -7.61 8.49 -7.17
CA ILE A 224 -7.98 7.22 -7.78
C ILE A 224 -7.81 6.12 -6.73
N ARG A 225 -8.76 5.18 -6.72
CA ARG A 225 -8.58 3.85 -6.15
C ARG A 225 -8.90 2.81 -7.22
N LEU A 226 -7.95 1.95 -7.54
CA LEU A 226 -8.08 0.86 -8.51
C LEU A 226 -8.14 -0.47 -7.78
N HIS A 227 -9.08 -1.34 -8.15
CA HIS A 227 -9.18 -2.73 -7.67
C HIS A 227 -8.89 -3.66 -8.87
N SER A 228 -8.03 -4.66 -8.73
CA SER A 228 -7.63 -5.51 -9.86
C SER A 228 -8.73 -6.50 -10.25
N THR A 229 -8.95 -6.72 -11.54
CA THR A 229 -9.91 -7.73 -12.03
C THR A 229 -9.40 -9.17 -11.88
N TYR A 230 -8.11 -9.34 -11.59
CA TYR A 230 -7.47 -10.63 -11.29
C TYR A 230 -7.71 -11.02 -9.82
N ILE A 231 -8.04 -12.29 -9.57
CA ILE A 231 -8.32 -12.85 -8.24
C ILE A 231 -7.37 -14.01 -7.94
N PHE A 232 -6.70 -13.97 -6.79
CA PHE A 232 -5.68 -14.95 -6.40
C PHE A 232 -5.91 -15.55 -5.01
N ASN A 233 -5.31 -16.72 -4.79
CA ASN A 233 -5.34 -17.48 -3.53
C ASN A 233 -3.93 -18.08 -3.34
N GLY A 234 -2.99 -17.26 -2.89
CA GLY A 234 -1.57 -17.51 -3.07
C GLY A 234 -1.05 -17.11 -4.45
N GLY A 235 0.27 -17.12 -4.59
CA GLY A 235 0.99 -16.67 -5.76
C GLY A 235 2.24 -15.87 -5.40
N LEU A 236 2.86 -15.29 -6.43
CA LEU A 236 3.94 -14.32 -6.32
C LEU A 236 3.56 -13.07 -7.13
N ILE A 237 3.42 -11.93 -6.46
CA ILE A 237 3.21 -10.62 -7.09
C ILE A 237 4.55 -9.89 -7.15
N ILE A 238 4.96 -9.49 -8.35
CA ILE A 238 6.06 -8.55 -8.57
C ILE A 238 5.46 -7.20 -8.94
N ALA A 239 5.74 -6.17 -8.15
CA ALA A 239 5.38 -4.79 -8.43
C ALA A 239 6.65 -3.97 -8.71
N ASP A 240 6.82 -3.54 -9.97
CA ASP A 240 7.88 -2.63 -10.38
C ASP A 240 7.35 -1.19 -10.39
N ILE A 241 7.84 -0.38 -9.46
CA ILE A 241 7.35 0.97 -9.15
C ILE A 241 8.53 1.95 -9.24
N ALA A 242 8.43 2.97 -10.09
CA ALA A 242 9.45 4.00 -10.24
C ALA A 242 9.24 5.19 -9.28
N HIS A 243 8.00 5.45 -8.89
CA HIS A 243 7.61 6.53 -7.98
C HIS A 243 6.37 6.13 -7.17
N LEU A 244 6.29 6.56 -5.91
CA LEU A 244 5.11 6.43 -5.07
C LEU A 244 4.70 7.78 -4.44
N PRO A 245 3.42 7.97 -4.08
CA PRO A 245 2.93 9.25 -3.56
C PRO A 245 3.60 9.63 -2.23
N THR A 246 3.99 10.89 -2.07
CA THR A 246 4.54 11.37 -0.79
C THR A 246 4.26 12.85 -0.57
N GLY A 247 3.92 13.23 0.66
CA GLY A 247 3.64 14.60 1.05
C GLY A 247 2.82 14.67 2.33
N CYS A 248 2.87 15.78 3.06
CA CYS A 248 2.08 15.89 4.28
C CYS A 248 0.58 15.69 3.99
N GLY A 249 -0.07 14.81 4.73
CA GLY A 249 -1.49 14.49 4.56
C GLY A 249 -1.81 13.39 3.55
N THR A 250 -0.87 12.91 2.72
CA THR A 250 -1.11 11.72 1.89
C THR A 250 -1.15 10.45 2.72
N TRP A 251 -1.89 9.45 2.24
CA TRP A 251 -1.86 8.06 2.70
C TRP A 251 -2.07 7.16 1.46
N PRO A 252 -0.99 6.76 0.78
CA PRO A 252 -1.05 5.84 -0.35
C PRO A 252 -0.80 4.39 0.07
N ALA A 253 -1.48 3.48 -0.61
CA ALA A 253 -1.35 2.06 -0.39
C ALA A 253 -1.25 1.29 -1.73
N PHE A 254 -0.35 0.29 -1.77
CA PHE A 254 -0.44 -0.85 -2.69
C PHE A 254 -0.61 -2.11 -1.85
N TRP A 255 -1.76 -2.76 -1.99
CA TRP A 255 -2.25 -3.75 -1.04
C TRP A 255 -3.15 -4.79 -1.72
N SER A 256 -3.74 -5.69 -0.96
CA SER A 256 -4.74 -6.63 -1.46
C SER A 256 -5.73 -7.06 -0.38
N ASN A 257 -6.97 -7.33 -0.77
CA ASN A 257 -8.05 -7.65 0.15
C ASN A 257 -8.94 -8.78 -0.40
N GLY A 258 -9.39 -9.67 0.50
CA GLY A 258 -10.40 -10.70 0.23
C GLY A 258 -11.82 -10.26 0.59
N PRO A 259 -12.86 -10.99 0.15
CA PRO A 259 -14.26 -10.59 0.31
C PRO A 259 -14.69 -10.61 1.78
N ASN A 260 -15.51 -9.63 2.20
CA ASN A 260 -16.01 -9.48 3.57
C ASN A 260 -14.90 -9.16 4.59
N TRP A 261 -14.17 -8.07 4.37
CA TRP A 261 -13.14 -7.57 5.31
C TRP A 261 -13.60 -7.59 6.79
N PRO A 262 -12.76 -8.02 7.75
CA PRO A 262 -11.40 -8.56 7.61
C PRO A 262 -11.40 -10.11 7.46
N ALA A 263 -12.56 -10.74 7.24
CA ALA A 263 -12.69 -12.20 7.22
C ALA A 263 -12.22 -12.86 5.92
N GLY A 264 -12.03 -12.08 4.85
CA GLY A 264 -11.34 -12.51 3.63
C GLY A 264 -9.82 -12.33 3.67
N GLY A 265 -9.30 -11.62 4.67
CA GLY A 265 -7.89 -11.24 4.79
C GLY A 265 -7.52 -9.96 4.03
N GLU A 266 -6.52 -9.25 4.54
CA GLU A 266 -5.97 -8.01 3.98
C GLU A 266 -4.44 -8.07 4.11
N ILE A 267 -3.71 -7.64 3.07
CA ILE A 267 -2.25 -7.69 2.98
C ILE A 267 -1.75 -6.39 2.36
N ASP A 268 -1.07 -5.57 3.14
CA ASP A 268 -0.56 -4.26 2.74
C ASP A 268 0.91 -4.40 2.36
N ILE A 269 1.20 -4.29 1.06
CA ILE A 269 2.52 -4.61 0.50
C ILE A 269 3.42 -3.37 0.54
N MET A 270 2.85 -2.22 0.22
CA MET A 270 3.46 -0.91 0.39
C MET A 270 2.46 0.04 1.04
N GLU A 271 2.71 0.47 2.28
CA GLU A 271 1.84 1.41 2.98
C GLU A 271 2.63 2.37 3.87
N GLY A 272 2.09 3.57 4.03
CA GLY A 272 2.62 4.58 4.92
C GLY A 272 1.80 5.87 4.88
N THR A 273 2.08 6.76 5.82
CA THR A 273 1.43 8.08 5.88
C THR A 273 2.45 9.20 5.69
N HIS A 274 2.00 10.29 5.11
CA HIS A 274 2.71 11.56 5.01
C HIS A 274 4.04 11.48 4.21
N SER A 275 5.18 11.59 4.90
CA SER A 275 6.51 11.59 4.28
C SER A 275 7.50 10.71 5.06
N VAL A 276 7.02 9.59 5.60
CA VAL A 276 7.89 8.54 6.16
C VAL A 276 8.84 7.98 5.08
N SER A 277 10.07 7.66 5.48
CA SER A 277 11.12 7.12 4.59
C SER A 277 11.20 5.60 4.56
N TYR A 278 10.43 4.94 5.43
CA TYR A 278 10.35 3.50 5.59
C TYR A 278 8.95 3.00 5.31
N ASN A 279 8.85 1.81 4.73
CA ASN A 279 7.58 1.15 4.45
C ASN A 279 7.03 0.48 5.73
N GLN A 280 5.71 0.45 5.85
CA GLN A 280 5.01 -0.54 6.67
C GLN A 280 4.47 -1.65 5.74
N VAL A 281 4.59 -2.89 6.19
CA VAL A 281 3.90 -4.05 5.63
C VAL A 281 3.00 -4.58 6.72
N SER A 282 1.73 -4.85 6.45
CA SER A 282 0.78 -5.36 7.46
C SER A 282 -0.13 -6.43 6.91
N VAL A 283 -0.72 -7.21 7.82
CA VAL A 283 -1.87 -8.07 7.52
C VAL A 283 -2.96 -7.90 8.57
N HIS A 284 -4.21 -7.85 8.10
CA HIS A 284 -5.39 -7.70 8.94
C HIS A 284 -6.37 -8.84 8.67
N THR A 285 -6.85 -9.47 9.74
CA THR A 285 -7.61 -10.73 9.65
C THR A 285 -8.82 -10.76 10.59
N ALA A 286 -9.64 -11.80 10.46
CA ALA A 286 -10.51 -12.26 11.54
C ALA A 286 -9.70 -12.75 12.77
N PRO A 287 -10.31 -12.82 13.97
CA PRO A 287 -9.65 -13.31 15.19
C PRO A 287 -9.06 -14.71 15.06
N GLY A 288 -7.83 -14.88 15.54
CA GLY A 288 -7.16 -16.19 15.67
C GLY A 288 -5.91 -16.38 14.81
N CYS A 289 -5.55 -15.41 13.96
CA CYS A 289 -4.24 -15.34 13.31
C CYS A 289 -3.27 -14.55 14.20
N THR A 290 -2.14 -15.17 14.55
CA THR A 290 -1.01 -14.48 15.19
C THR A 290 0.30 -14.86 14.50
N ILE A 291 1.30 -13.97 14.55
CA ILE A 291 2.69 -14.26 14.16
C ILE A 291 3.58 -14.61 15.37
N PRO A 292 4.65 -15.38 15.19
CA PRO A 292 5.66 -15.60 16.24
C PRO A 292 6.45 -14.31 16.55
N ALA A 293 7.11 -14.26 17.71
CA ALA A 293 7.98 -13.13 18.09
C ALA A 293 9.33 -13.12 17.35
N ASP A 294 9.77 -14.28 16.85
CA ASP A 294 10.79 -14.40 15.81
C ASP A 294 10.07 -14.86 14.53
N PHE A 295 9.89 -13.92 13.61
CA PHE A 295 9.18 -14.08 12.34
C PHE A 295 10.14 -14.17 11.14
N GLY A 296 11.46 -14.07 11.36
CA GLY A 296 12.47 -14.30 10.31
C GLY A 296 12.52 -13.25 9.19
N ALA A 297 12.20 -11.99 9.51
CA ALA A 297 12.28 -10.86 8.57
C ALA A 297 13.39 -9.85 8.97
N THR A 298 13.51 -8.74 8.22
CA THR A 298 14.49 -7.66 8.50
C THR A 298 13.85 -6.38 9.06
N ALA A 299 12.54 -6.22 8.94
CA ALA A 299 11.74 -5.23 9.64
C ALA A 299 11.58 -5.57 11.13
N VAL A 300 10.98 -4.65 11.88
CA VAL A 300 10.58 -4.85 13.28
C VAL A 300 9.07 -4.64 13.41
N LEU A 301 8.43 -5.25 14.41
CA LEU A 301 6.99 -5.08 14.64
C LEU A 301 6.61 -3.59 14.78
N ALA A 302 5.52 -3.20 14.12
CA ALA A 302 4.95 -1.87 14.19
C ALA A 302 4.52 -1.53 15.62
N THR A 303 5.00 -0.40 16.13
CA THR A 303 4.70 0.08 17.49
C THR A 303 3.66 1.19 17.46
N GLY A 304 2.50 0.95 18.06
CA GLY A 304 1.44 1.94 18.31
C GLY A 304 0.93 1.82 19.73
N ASP A 305 -0.39 2.00 19.94
CA ASP A 305 -1.05 1.72 21.23
C ASP A 305 -0.87 0.25 21.65
N PHE A 306 -0.64 -0.65 20.69
CA PHE A 306 -0.12 -2.00 20.92
C PHE A 306 1.17 -2.23 20.12
N THR A 307 1.99 -3.16 20.59
CA THR A 307 2.99 -3.85 19.75
C THR A 307 2.43 -5.24 19.51
N SER A 308 1.69 -5.41 18.41
CA SER A 308 0.83 -6.58 18.21
C SER A 308 1.48 -7.63 17.33
N THR A 309 1.50 -8.88 17.82
CA THR A 309 1.63 -10.08 16.99
C THR A 309 0.28 -10.74 16.69
N ASP A 310 -0.83 -10.19 17.21
CA ASP A 310 -2.20 -10.58 16.83
C ASP A 310 -2.60 -9.75 15.61
N CYS A 311 -3.00 -10.43 14.54
CA CYS A 311 -3.33 -9.80 13.27
C CYS A 311 -4.84 -9.48 13.14
N SER A 312 -5.62 -9.83 14.16
CA SER A 312 -7.05 -9.55 14.23
C SER A 312 -7.34 -8.05 14.27
N ALA A 313 -7.92 -7.49 13.22
CA ALA A 313 -8.38 -6.09 13.22
C ALA A 313 -9.35 -5.82 14.38
N ALA A 314 -10.23 -6.78 14.67
CA ALA A 314 -11.23 -6.68 15.74
C ALA A 314 -10.63 -6.70 17.16
N ASN A 315 -9.46 -7.32 17.37
CA ASN A 315 -8.80 -7.36 18.68
C ASN A 315 -7.87 -6.15 18.90
N THR A 316 -7.31 -5.61 17.82
CA THR A 316 -6.24 -4.59 17.82
C THR A 316 -6.72 -3.17 17.56
N GLY A 317 -8.02 -2.96 17.31
CA GLY A 317 -8.54 -1.64 16.93
C GLY A 317 -8.08 -1.23 15.52
N ASN A 318 -8.13 -2.18 14.59
CA ASN A 318 -7.67 -2.10 13.20
C ASN A 318 -6.14 -2.00 13.00
N GLN A 319 -5.29 -2.05 14.04
CA GLN A 319 -3.82 -2.05 13.83
C GLN A 319 -3.31 -3.30 13.10
N GLY A 320 -4.00 -4.45 13.23
CA GLY A 320 -3.53 -5.72 12.69
C GLY A 320 -2.18 -6.14 13.29
N CYS A 321 -1.41 -6.92 12.54
CA CYS A 321 0.00 -7.15 12.83
C CYS A 321 0.82 -6.55 11.69
N GLY A 322 1.64 -5.55 12.03
CA GLY A 322 2.43 -4.79 11.07
C GLY A 322 3.93 -4.92 11.35
N GLU A 323 4.72 -4.73 10.31
CA GLU A 323 6.18 -4.73 10.32
C GLU A 323 6.68 -3.46 9.62
N VAL A 324 7.47 -2.66 10.34
CA VAL A 324 8.06 -1.41 9.83
C VAL A 324 9.53 -1.61 9.49
N ALA A 325 9.92 -1.23 8.28
CA ALA A 325 11.30 -1.26 7.81
C ALA A 325 12.12 -0.09 8.40
N SER A 326 12.05 0.15 9.71
CA SER A 326 12.52 1.37 10.39
C SER A 326 14.02 1.65 10.30
N SER A 327 14.83 0.68 9.88
CA SER A 327 16.26 0.82 9.55
C SER A 327 16.51 1.35 8.13
N SER A 328 15.48 1.42 7.28
CA SER A 328 15.55 1.89 5.89
C SER A 328 15.22 3.38 5.78
N THR A 329 15.90 4.06 4.86
CA THR A 329 15.67 5.45 4.48
C THR A 329 15.13 5.61 3.06
N ASN A 330 14.87 4.49 2.37
CA ASN A 330 14.61 4.43 0.93
C ASN A 330 13.57 3.37 0.51
N SER A 331 12.87 2.75 1.45
CA SER A 331 11.77 1.81 1.15
C SER A 331 10.44 2.52 0.95
N PHE A 332 10.32 3.77 1.41
CA PHE A 332 9.13 4.60 1.16
C PHE A 332 9.48 6.07 0.92
N GLY A 333 8.47 6.83 0.52
CA GLY A 333 8.50 8.28 0.37
C GLY A 333 9.56 8.80 -0.60
N SER A 334 10.04 10.03 -0.34
CA SER A 334 11.03 10.70 -1.18
C SER A 334 12.36 9.93 -1.30
N GLY A 335 12.71 9.11 -0.31
CA GLY A 335 13.87 8.22 -0.36
C GLY A 335 13.75 7.19 -1.47
N PHE A 336 12.61 6.49 -1.53
CA PHE A 336 12.27 5.56 -2.61
C PHE A 336 12.25 6.26 -3.98
N ASN A 337 11.56 7.40 -4.09
CA ASN A 337 11.43 8.15 -5.35
C ASN A 337 12.79 8.64 -5.89
N SER A 338 13.67 9.14 -5.01
CA SER A 338 14.96 9.76 -5.39
C SER A 338 15.95 8.82 -6.11
N GLN A 339 15.77 7.50 -5.99
CA GLN A 339 16.59 6.47 -6.62
C GLN A 339 15.90 5.80 -7.83
N GLY A 340 14.76 6.33 -8.28
CA GLY A 340 13.93 5.69 -9.32
C GLY A 340 13.15 4.48 -8.79
N GLY A 341 12.75 4.51 -7.51
CA GLY A 341 11.95 3.49 -6.87
C GLY A 341 12.64 2.14 -6.73
N GLY A 342 11.94 1.07 -7.09
CA GLY A 342 12.44 -0.30 -6.97
C GLY A 342 11.37 -1.35 -7.28
N VAL A 343 11.61 -2.57 -6.81
CA VAL A 343 10.67 -3.69 -6.93
C VAL A 343 10.24 -4.15 -5.55
N TYR A 344 8.93 -4.26 -5.37
CA TYR A 344 8.32 -4.99 -4.27
C TYR A 344 7.87 -6.37 -4.75
N ALA A 345 8.14 -7.41 -3.97
CA ALA A 345 7.78 -8.78 -4.31
C ALA A 345 7.05 -9.44 -3.13
N MET A 346 5.76 -9.72 -3.29
CA MET A 346 4.94 -10.41 -2.28
C MET A 346 4.74 -11.87 -2.70
N LYS A 347 5.24 -12.81 -1.90
CA LYS A 347 5.02 -14.26 -2.04
C LYS A 347 4.07 -14.73 -0.95
N TRP A 348 2.98 -15.39 -1.35
CA TRP A 348 2.01 -16.05 -0.47
C TRP A 348 1.86 -17.52 -0.88
N ASP A 349 2.14 -18.43 0.06
CA ASP A 349 1.89 -19.87 -0.08
C ASP A 349 1.54 -20.52 1.28
N ASP A 350 1.68 -21.85 1.40
CA ASP A 350 1.43 -22.62 2.62
C ASP A 350 2.39 -22.26 3.78
N SER A 351 3.55 -21.66 3.51
CA SER A 351 4.54 -21.28 4.53
C SER A 351 4.22 -19.95 5.23
N GLY A 352 3.40 -19.10 4.60
CA GLY A 352 3.10 -17.76 5.08
C GLY A 352 2.92 -16.75 3.94
N ILE A 353 2.93 -15.48 4.32
CA ILE A 353 3.03 -14.32 3.41
C ILE A 353 4.37 -13.64 3.68
N SER A 354 5.12 -13.31 2.65
CA SER A 354 6.45 -12.69 2.74
C SER A 354 6.59 -11.58 1.71
N VAL A 355 7.17 -10.45 2.12
CA VAL A 355 7.40 -9.29 1.24
C VAL A 355 8.88 -8.97 1.20
N HIS A 356 9.47 -8.99 0.01
CA HIS A 356 10.82 -8.47 -0.27
C HIS A 356 10.73 -7.09 -0.93
N TYR A 357 11.75 -6.26 -0.65
CA TYR A 357 11.98 -5.00 -1.33
C TYR A 357 13.39 -4.99 -1.92
N PHE A 358 13.50 -4.58 -3.17
CA PHE A 358 14.77 -4.36 -3.86
C PHE A 358 14.82 -2.93 -4.39
N ALA A 359 15.81 -2.15 -3.94
CA ALA A 359 16.10 -0.84 -4.53
C ALA A 359 16.38 -0.96 -6.04
N ARG A 360 16.11 0.09 -6.83
CA ARG A 360 16.22 0.06 -8.30
C ARG A 360 17.55 -0.51 -8.83
N SER A 361 18.66 -0.27 -8.15
CA SER A 361 20.00 -0.77 -8.50
C SER A 361 20.33 -2.18 -7.99
N GLN A 362 19.42 -2.81 -7.25
CA GLN A 362 19.59 -4.09 -6.56
C GLN A 362 18.55 -5.15 -6.97
N VAL A 363 17.69 -4.85 -7.94
CA VAL A 363 16.65 -5.79 -8.43
C VAL A 363 17.30 -7.09 -8.94
N PRO A 364 16.94 -8.26 -8.37
CA PRO A 364 17.47 -9.56 -8.79
C PRO A 364 17.27 -9.85 -10.28
N SER A 365 18.27 -10.46 -10.92
CA SER A 365 18.26 -10.68 -12.37
C SER A 365 17.27 -11.76 -12.82
N ASP A 366 16.86 -12.66 -11.94
CA ASP A 366 15.78 -13.62 -12.17
C ASP A 366 14.42 -12.93 -12.34
N ILE A 367 14.16 -11.85 -11.59
CA ILE A 367 12.97 -11.01 -11.77
C ILE A 367 13.01 -10.29 -13.12
N THR A 368 14.14 -9.65 -13.47
CA THR A 368 14.24 -8.91 -14.75
C THR A 368 14.25 -9.81 -15.98
N ASN A 369 14.67 -11.07 -15.84
CA ASN A 369 14.54 -12.11 -16.86
C ASN A 369 13.17 -12.83 -16.86
N GLY A 370 12.19 -12.37 -16.07
CA GLY A 370 10.83 -12.93 -16.03
C GLY A 370 10.75 -14.39 -15.56
N SER A 371 11.73 -14.82 -14.76
CA SER A 371 11.85 -16.21 -14.26
C SER A 371 12.25 -16.20 -12.77
N PRO A 372 11.45 -15.58 -11.89
CA PRO A 372 11.83 -15.28 -10.51
C PRO A 372 12.09 -16.53 -9.69
N GLU A 373 13.03 -16.46 -8.74
CA GLU A 373 13.34 -17.56 -7.81
C GLU A 373 13.44 -17.05 -6.36
N PRO A 374 12.29 -16.93 -5.65
CA PRO A 374 12.23 -16.37 -4.30
C PRO A 374 13.14 -17.04 -3.27
N SER A 375 13.52 -18.32 -3.46
CA SER A 375 14.44 -19.00 -2.54
C SER A 375 15.87 -18.43 -2.58
N ALA A 376 16.23 -17.69 -3.62
CA ALA A 376 17.55 -17.07 -3.78
C ALA A 376 17.65 -15.62 -3.25
N TRP A 377 16.52 -14.98 -2.89
CA TRP A 377 16.49 -13.56 -2.49
C TRP A 377 16.95 -13.28 -1.05
N GLY A 378 17.08 -14.32 -0.22
CA GLY A 378 17.45 -14.19 1.18
C GLY A 378 16.30 -13.71 2.08
N THR A 379 16.64 -13.12 3.23
CA THR A 379 15.68 -12.69 4.25
C THR A 379 14.74 -11.60 3.71
N PRO A 380 13.41 -11.72 3.88
CA PRO A 380 12.45 -10.71 3.43
C PRO A 380 12.54 -9.40 4.21
N MET A 381 11.88 -8.35 3.68
CA MET A 381 11.58 -7.15 4.44
C MET A 381 10.63 -7.48 5.59
N ALA A 382 9.50 -8.10 5.28
CA ALA A 382 8.47 -8.51 6.25
C ALA A 382 8.00 -9.96 6.00
N ASN A 383 7.57 -10.67 7.05
CA ASN A 383 7.18 -12.07 6.97
C ASN A 383 6.14 -12.47 8.03
N PHE A 384 5.06 -13.10 7.56
CA PHE A 384 3.95 -13.58 8.37
C PHE A 384 3.86 -15.11 8.28
N PRO A 385 4.61 -15.88 9.11
CA PRO A 385 4.61 -17.34 9.09
C PRO A 385 3.25 -17.96 9.34
N SER A 386 2.92 -19.02 8.60
CA SER A 386 1.62 -19.70 8.69
C SER A 386 1.40 -20.49 10.00
N THR A 387 2.42 -20.59 10.86
CA THR A 387 2.49 -21.37 12.11
C THR A 387 1.27 -21.22 13.02
N THR A 388 0.82 -19.97 13.20
CA THR A 388 -0.40 -19.59 13.95
C THR A 388 -1.31 -18.69 13.12
N CYS A 389 -1.03 -18.53 11.83
CA CYS A 389 -1.82 -17.76 10.88
C CYS A 389 -1.96 -18.54 9.56
N ASN A 390 -2.69 -19.67 9.59
CA ASN A 390 -2.79 -20.54 8.42
C ASN A 390 -3.38 -19.77 7.22
N THR A 391 -2.59 -19.64 6.14
CA THR A 391 -2.92 -18.70 5.08
C THR A 391 -4.23 -19.05 4.36
N SER A 392 -4.50 -20.35 4.15
CA SER A 392 -5.76 -20.85 3.57
C SER A 392 -7.02 -20.66 4.44
N THR A 393 -6.86 -20.26 5.70
CA THR A 393 -7.95 -19.99 6.65
C THR A 393 -8.28 -18.50 6.73
N PHE A 394 -7.25 -17.64 6.69
CA PHE A 394 -7.41 -16.19 6.94
C PHE A 394 -7.35 -15.32 5.69
N PHE A 395 -6.82 -15.81 4.57
CA PHE A 395 -6.65 -15.06 3.31
C PHE A 395 -7.28 -15.84 2.16
N LYS A 396 -8.14 -15.21 1.36
CA LYS A 396 -8.92 -15.91 0.32
C LYS A 396 -9.47 -14.97 -0.76
N ASP A 397 -9.43 -15.42 -2.02
CA ASP A 397 -9.96 -14.70 -3.19
C ASP A 397 -9.56 -13.20 -3.24
N HIS A 398 -8.26 -12.92 -3.02
CA HIS A 398 -7.74 -11.55 -2.99
C HIS A 398 -7.75 -10.91 -4.38
N PHE A 399 -8.02 -9.62 -4.43
CA PHE A 399 -7.66 -8.72 -5.52
C PHE A 399 -6.65 -7.70 -4.99
N ALA A 400 -5.75 -7.22 -5.85
CA ALA A 400 -4.83 -6.14 -5.50
C ALA A 400 -5.52 -4.77 -5.61
N ILE A 401 -5.01 -3.79 -4.86
CA ILE A 401 -5.54 -2.43 -4.81
C ILE A 401 -4.39 -1.43 -4.90
N PHE A 402 -4.57 -0.38 -5.71
CA PHE A 402 -3.78 0.85 -5.65
C PHE A 402 -4.68 2.00 -5.24
N ASP A 403 -4.26 2.84 -4.30
CA ASP A 403 -4.93 4.11 -4.04
C ASP A 403 -4.01 5.21 -3.49
N THR A 404 -4.61 6.38 -3.27
CA THR A 404 -4.05 7.46 -2.45
C THR A 404 -5.19 8.17 -1.76
N THR A 405 -5.47 7.82 -0.52
CA THR A 405 -6.33 8.65 0.33
C THR A 405 -5.54 9.82 0.92
N PHE A 406 -6.26 10.69 1.63
CA PHE A 406 -5.73 11.84 2.34
C PHE A 406 -6.31 11.90 3.74
N CYS A 407 -5.49 12.20 4.74
CA CYS A 407 -5.94 12.31 6.13
C CYS A 407 -6.60 11.01 6.61
N GLY A 408 -7.91 10.98 6.83
CA GLY A 408 -8.62 9.78 7.26
C GLY A 408 -8.17 9.26 8.62
N ASP A 409 -8.57 8.04 8.95
CA ASP A 409 -8.39 7.46 10.28
C ASP A 409 -6.92 7.42 10.73
N TRP A 410 -5.97 7.07 9.85
CA TRP A 410 -4.54 7.02 10.19
C TRP A 410 -3.85 8.37 10.04
N ALA A 411 -3.92 8.99 8.85
CA ALA A 411 -3.12 10.18 8.54
C ALA A 411 -3.71 11.49 9.12
N ALA A 412 -4.99 11.54 9.51
CA ALA A 412 -5.45 12.60 10.42
C ALA A 412 -4.97 12.33 11.85
N GLY A 413 -5.00 11.06 12.28
CA GLY A 413 -4.61 10.62 13.62
C GLY A 413 -3.16 10.92 13.99
N ASN A 414 -2.21 10.80 13.05
CA ASN A 414 -0.79 11.05 13.28
C ASN A 414 -0.26 12.39 12.70
N TRP A 415 -1.15 13.29 12.26
CA TRP A 415 -0.81 14.61 11.69
C TRP A 415 0.15 15.45 12.55
N ALA A 416 -0.03 15.40 13.86
CA ALA A 416 0.78 16.14 14.85
C ALA A 416 1.96 15.31 15.43
N THR A 417 2.09 14.04 15.07
CA THR A 417 3.13 13.13 15.59
C THR A 417 4.50 13.46 14.99
N ALA A 418 5.54 13.55 15.82
CA ALA A 418 6.90 13.87 15.38
C ALA A 418 7.47 12.77 14.46
N GLY A 419 8.15 13.19 13.39
CA GLY A 419 8.81 12.31 12.42
C GLY A 419 7.98 11.92 11.20
N THR A 420 6.65 12.07 11.23
CA THR A 420 5.76 11.74 10.10
C THR A 420 6.02 12.60 8.87
N ALA A 421 6.57 13.80 9.05
CA ALA A 421 6.86 14.73 7.97
C ALA A 421 8.21 14.48 7.25
N GLY A 422 8.88 13.37 7.57
CA GLY A 422 10.20 13.00 7.06
C GLY A 422 11.33 13.65 7.86
N GLY A 423 11.87 12.92 8.83
CA GLY A 423 12.90 13.40 9.76
C GLY A 423 12.43 13.34 11.21
N SER A 424 12.46 14.47 11.92
CA SER A 424 12.01 14.59 13.32
C SER A 424 10.77 15.50 13.50
N GLU A 425 10.25 16.09 12.43
CA GLU A 425 9.15 17.06 12.46
C GLU A 425 7.79 16.40 12.19
N SER A 426 6.71 16.97 12.71
CA SER A 426 5.33 16.56 12.41
C SER A 426 4.74 17.41 11.28
N CYS A 427 3.75 16.88 10.56
CA CYS A 427 3.15 17.60 9.44
C CYS A 427 2.41 18.88 9.89
N ALA A 428 1.81 18.88 11.09
CA ALA A 428 1.27 20.08 11.71
C ALA A 428 2.31 21.21 11.83
N THR A 429 3.54 20.91 12.27
CA THR A 429 4.61 21.91 12.40
C THR A 429 5.18 22.32 11.04
N LYS A 430 5.50 21.34 10.18
CA LYS A 430 6.12 21.57 8.87
C LYS A 430 5.26 22.41 7.92
N THR A 431 3.95 22.25 7.99
CA THR A 431 2.98 22.99 7.14
C THR A 431 2.42 24.24 7.81
N GLY A 432 2.40 24.28 9.15
CA GLY A 432 1.72 25.32 9.93
C GLY A 432 0.19 25.15 10.02
N TYR A 433 -0.38 24.08 9.44
CA TYR A 433 -1.82 23.83 9.45
C TYR A 433 -2.27 23.02 10.67
N SER A 434 -3.31 23.50 11.36
CA SER A 434 -3.87 22.89 12.57
C SER A 434 -4.51 21.52 12.34
N THR A 435 -5.03 21.25 11.15
CA THR A 435 -5.58 19.94 10.78
C THR A 435 -5.07 19.50 9.41
N CYS A 436 -5.00 18.19 9.21
CA CYS A 436 -4.66 17.60 7.91
C CYS A 436 -5.67 18.01 6.82
N ALA A 437 -6.96 18.04 7.16
CA ALA A 437 -8.02 18.37 6.20
C ALA A 437 -7.90 19.82 5.70
N ASP A 438 -7.62 20.78 6.59
CA ASP A 438 -7.41 22.18 6.21
C ASP A 438 -6.24 22.32 5.22
N TYR A 439 -5.16 21.56 5.42
CA TYR A 439 -4.02 21.53 4.49
C TYR A 439 -4.41 20.94 3.13
N VAL A 440 -4.96 19.72 3.13
CA VAL A 440 -5.32 18.98 1.92
C VAL A 440 -6.34 19.75 1.07
N LEU A 441 -7.31 20.44 1.68
CA LEU A 441 -8.32 21.21 0.95
C LEU A 441 -7.79 22.52 0.35
N ASN A 442 -6.68 23.08 0.86
CA ASN A 442 -6.22 24.44 0.52
C ASN A 442 -4.79 24.54 -0.05
N GLN A 443 -4.02 23.45 -0.17
CA GLN A 443 -2.63 23.45 -0.65
C GLN A 443 -2.39 22.43 -1.77
N GLY A 444 -3.21 22.49 -2.82
CA GLY A 444 -3.15 21.57 -3.98
C GLY A 444 -1.78 21.44 -4.65
N SER A 445 -1.03 22.54 -4.76
CA SER A 445 0.31 22.56 -5.35
C SER A 445 1.36 21.77 -4.55
N ALA A 446 1.10 21.44 -3.27
CA ALA A 446 1.98 20.60 -2.46
C ALA A 446 1.89 19.11 -2.83
N PHE A 447 0.89 18.70 -3.62
CA PHE A 447 0.67 17.32 -4.03
C PHE A 447 1.31 16.98 -5.39
N SER A 448 2.35 17.74 -5.79
CA SER A 448 3.16 17.45 -6.99
C SER A 448 3.83 16.07 -6.94
N GLU A 449 4.29 15.66 -5.75
CA GLU A 449 4.92 14.36 -5.49
C GLU A 449 3.91 13.27 -5.07
N ALA A 450 2.60 13.55 -5.14
CA ALA A 450 1.55 12.62 -4.73
C ALA A 450 1.01 11.81 -5.93
N TYR A 451 1.87 10.99 -6.53
CA TYR A 451 1.50 10.11 -7.64
C TYR A 451 2.25 8.77 -7.62
N TRP A 452 1.61 7.72 -8.14
CA TRP A 452 2.27 6.46 -8.46
C TRP A 452 2.82 6.52 -9.89
N GLU A 453 4.05 6.05 -10.10
CA GLU A 453 4.56 5.65 -11.42
C GLU A 453 4.81 4.15 -11.42
N VAL A 454 3.93 3.39 -12.09
CA VAL A 454 3.94 1.92 -12.13
C VAL A 454 4.49 1.45 -13.47
N ALA A 455 5.60 0.72 -13.45
CA ALA A 455 6.18 0.13 -14.66
C ALA A 455 5.46 -1.18 -15.02
N SER A 456 5.26 -2.07 -14.04
CA SER A 456 4.44 -3.29 -14.22
C SER A 456 3.98 -3.91 -12.91
N ILE A 457 2.84 -4.60 -12.94
CA ILE A 457 2.43 -5.58 -11.93
C ILE A 457 2.36 -6.94 -12.62
N LYS A 458 3.07 -7.93 -12.08
CA LYS A 458 3.18 -9.28 -12.66
C LYS A 458 2.79 -10.33 -11.63
N TYR A 459 1.75 -11.08 -11.93
CA TYR A 459 1.25 -12.20 -11.12
C TYR A 459 1.85 -13.49 -11.65
N TYR A 460 2.54 -14.22 -10.79
CA TYR A 460 3.06 -15.55 -11.07
C TYR A 460 2.37 -16.58 -10.17
N GLN A 461 2.15 -17.77 -10.72
CA GLN A 461 1.63 -18.94 -10.00
C GLN A 461 2.65 -20.08 -10.03
N PRO A 462 2.58 -21.04 -9.09
CA PRO A 462 3.39 -22.26 -9.14
C PRO A 462 3.15 -23.06 -10.44
N ALA A 463 4.21 -23.68 -10.96
CA ALA A 463 4.26 -24.38 -12.26
C ALA A 463 3.59 -25.77 -12.29
#